data_AF-A0A526Z3H0-F1
#
_entry.id   AF-A0A526Z3H0-F1
#
_cell.length_a   1.000
_cell.length_b   1.000
_cell.length_c   1.000
_cell.angle_alpha   90.00
_cell.angle_beta   90.00
_cell.angle_gamma   90.00
#
_symmetry.space_group_name_H-M   'P 1'
#
loop_
_entity.id
_entity.type
_entity.pdbx_description
1 polymer ?
#
loop_
_entity_poly.entity_id
_entity_poly.type
_entity_poly.pdbx_seq_one_letter_code
_entity_poly.pdbx_strand_id
1 'polypeptide(L)'
;MSDFVAGLPMYDWSEMRSEVDAQWARLRDAFRQKGIDAPQTVARVNADLRPVEGGIRDAAGKVMAPDPATLPPDELDFFGLWLHPALLFAQTCWGPMELGLATHVQLVGQPRYDAFEGGQGEFYSSALVMRAGEAPTVGSPSDGSPLIPLDVLRDKHFTFNSLDSMSGIIAPTRDLEALGESLDIFSERSESGGHRASIVAIAEGKADVAAIDCRSWANARRFEPAAEAVT
;
A
#
# COMPACT_ATOMS: atom_id res chain seq x y z
N MET A 1 0.97 -24.80 17.07
CA MET A 1 1.09 -23.54 16.33
C MET A 1 -0.28 -23.27 15.73
N SER A 2 -0.74 -22.02 15.77
CA SER A 2 -2.08 -21.66 15.24
C SER A 2 -2.24 -22.08 13.78
N ASP A 3 -3.48 -22.44 13.42
CA ASP A 3 -3.88 -22.74 12.05
C ASP A 3 -4.16 -21.51 11.19
N PHE A 4 -4.28 -20.35 11.81
CA PHE A 4 -4.55 -19.09 11.13
C PHE A 4 -3.27 -18.41 10.62
N VAL A 5 -3.44 -17.58 9.59
CA VAL A 5 -2.42 -16.64 9.08
C VAL A 5 -2.85 -15.20 9.32
N ALA A 6 -1.87 -14.32 9.53
CA ALA A 6 -2.11 -12.89 9.63
C ALA A 6 -0.97 -12.12 8.96
N GLY A 7 -1.23 -10.94 8.39
CA GLY A 7 -0.20 -10.13 7.74
C GLY A 7 -0.49 -8.63 7.79
N LEU A 8 0.53 -7.79 7.98
CA LEU A 8 0.37 -6.33 8.03
C LEU A 8 1.27 -5.64 6.98
N PRO A 9 1.13 -5.94 5.68
CA PRO A 9 2.16 -5.63 4.68
C PRO A 9 2.29 -4.13 4.34
N MET A 10 1.25 -3.31 4.52
CA MET A 10 1.22 -1.95 3.93
C MET A 10 2.38 -1.05 4.36
N TYR A 11 2.82 -1.16 5.63
CA TYR A 11 3.83 -0.28 6.22
C TYR A 11 4.98 -1.05 6.90
N ASP A 12 5.13 -2.34 6.58
CA ASP A 12 6.10 -3.24 7.22
C ASP A 12 7.50 -3.14 6.60
N TRP A 13 8.02 -1.91 6.54
CA TRP A 13 9.42 -1.67 6.18
C TRP A 13 10.35 -2.28 7.23
N SER A 14 11.58 -2.62 6.86
CA SER A 14 12.54 -3.25 7.77
C SER A 14 12.73 -2.43 9.05
N GLU A 15 12.76 -1.11 8.95
CA GLU A 15 12.88 -0.17 10.06
C GLU A 15 11.63 -0.12 10.96
N MET A 16 10.45 -0.47 10.41
CA MET A 16 9.15 -0.42 11.08
C MET A 16 8.72 -1.76 11.70
N ARG A 17 9.42 -2.86 11.41
CA ARG A 17 9.04 -4.21 11.85
C ARG A 17 8.80 -4.32 13.36
N SER A 18 9.62 -3.65 14.17
CA SER A 18 9.45 -3.66 15.63
C SER A 18 8.11 -3.05 16.07
N GLU A 19 7.67 -1.97 15.40
CA GLU A 19 6.39 -1.32 15.67
C GLU A 19 5.21 -2.16 15.17
N VAL A 20 5.35 -2.77 13.99
CA VAL A 20 4.36 -3.69 13.40
C VAL A 20 4.19 -4.94 14.27
N ASP A 21 5.29 -5.54 14.74
CA ASP A 21 5.27 -6.70 15.63
C ASP A 21 4.62 -6.36 16.97
N ALA A 22 4.91 -5.17 17.52
CA ALA A 22 4.28 -4.69 18.74
C ALA A 22 2.77 -4.43 18.55
N GLN A 23 2.36 -3.92 17.40
CA GLN A 23 0.94 -3.77 17.03
C GLN A 23 0.26 -5.14 16.94
N TRP A 24 0.87 -6.09 16.23
CA TRP A 24 0.34 -7.44 16.11
C TRP A 24 0.24 -8.14 17.47
N ALA A 25 1.27 -8.04 18.32
CA ALA A 25 1.25 -8.66 19.64
C ALA A 25 0.04 -8.23 20.47
N ARG A 26 -0.31 -6.92 20.45
CA ARG A 26 -1.51 -6.42 21.13
C ARG A 26 -2.81 -7.00 20.55
N LEU A 27 -2.94 -7.04 19.22
CA LEU A 27 -4.11 -7.62 18.55
C LEU A 27 -4.23 -9.12 18.82
N ARG A 28 -3.14 -9.86 18.65
CA ARG A 28 -3.03 -11.29 18.93
C ARG A 28 -3.45 -11.62 20.36
N ASP A 29 -2.95 -10.89 21.34
CA ASP A 29 -3.26 -11.15 22.75
C ASP A 29 -4.74 -10.85 23.04
N ALA A 30 -5.31 -9.80 22.43
CA ALA A 30 -6.74 -9.51 22.50
C ALA A 30 -7.59 -10.62 21.85
N PHE A 31 -7.19 -11.14 20.68
CA PHE A 31 -7.84 -12.28 20.04
C PHE A 31 -7.80 -13.54 20.92
N ARG A 32 -6.63 -13.87 21.47
CA ARG A 32 -6.45 -15.04 22.35
C ARG A 32 -7.26 -14.94 23.63
N GLN A 33 -7.39 -13.76 24.23
CA GLN A 33 -8.28 -13.52 25.36
C GLN A 33 -9.77 -13.77 25.04
N LYS A 34 -10.14 -13.69 23.75
CA LYS A 34 -11.48 -14.02 23.25
C LYS A 34 -11.60 -15.46 22.74
N GLY A 35 -10.58 -16.29 22.95
CA GLY A 35 -10.56 -17.70 22.53
C GLY A 35 -10.26 -17.91 21.04
N ILE A 36 -9.82 -16.86 20.32
CA ILE A 36 -9.39 -16.98 18.93
C ILE A 36 -7.89 -17.30 18.92
N ASP A 37 -7.50 -18.43 18.33
CA ASP A 37 -6.11 -18.87 18.28
C ASP A 37 -5.28 -18.05 17.27
N ALA A 38 -5.02 -16.78 17.54
CA ALA A 38 -4.24 -15.93 16.64
C ALA A 38 -2.77 -16.40 16.54
N PRO A 39 -2.15 -16.34 15.34
CA PRO A 39 -0.78 -16.80 15.14
C PRO A 39 0.24 -15.96 15.92
N GLN A 40 1.38 -16.56 16.23
CA GLN A 40 2.39 -15.91 17.06
C GLN A 40 2.99 -14.66 16.40
N THR A 41 3.22 -14.74 15.09
CA THR A 41 3.85 -13.74 14.24
C THR A 41 2.96 -13.45 13.03
N VAL A 42 3.24 -12.33 12.37
CA VAL A 42 2.69 -12.01 11.05
C VAL A 42 3.51 -12.71 9.96
N ALA A 43 2.86 -13.07 8.86
CA ALA A 43 3.48 -13.50 7.62
C ALA A 43 4.07 -12.28 6.90
N ARG A 44 5.31 -12.43 6.42
CA ARG A 44 6.05 -11.43 5.65
C ARG A 44 6.53 -11.97 4.31
N VAL A 45 6.55 -13.29 4.15
CA VAL A 45 6.95 -13.98 2.93
C VAL A 45 6.04 -15.19 2.67
N ASN A 46 6.08 -15.73 1.46
CA ASN A 46 5.27 -16.86 1.01
C ASN A 46 5.59 -18.12 1.83
N ALA A 47 6.84 -18.29 2.27
CA ALA A 47 7.23 -19.39 3.16
C ALA A 47 6.58 -19.34 4.56
N ASP A 48 6.05 -18.18 4.99
CA ASP A 48 5.27 -18.07 6.22
C ASP A 48 3.81 -18.53 6.04
N LEU A 49 3.33 -18.59 4.81
CA LEU A 49 1.98 -19.02 4.46
C LEU A 49 1.93 -20.53 4.34
N ARG A 50 0.80 -21.12 4.77
CA ARG A 50 0.62 -22.56 4.64
C ARG A 50 0.35 -22.92 3.17
N PRO A 51 0.80 -24.10 2.71
CA PRO A 51 0.43 -24.58 1.40
C PRO A 51 -1.09 -24.73 1.27
N VAL A 52 -1.62 -24.36 0.11
CA VAL A 52 -3.02 -24.56 -0.27
C VAL A 52 -3.03 -25.38 -1.55
N GLU A 53 -3.06 -26.71 -1.40
CA GLU A 53 -2.91 -27.64 -2.52
C GLU A 53 -3.91 -27.33 -3.64
N GLY A 54 -3.39 -27.13 -4.85
CA GLY A 54 -4.20 -26.78 -6.02
C GLY A 54 -4.61 -25.31 -6.10
N GLY A 55 -4.04 -24.45 -5.26
CA GLY A 55 -4.27 -23.01 -5.23
C GLY A 55 -5.50 -22.57 -4.44
N ILE A 56 -5.55 -21.29 -4.13
CA ILE A 56 -6.66 -20.66 -3.41
C ILE A 56 -7.82 -20.45 -4.40
N ARG A 57 -9.03 -20.84 -4.01
CA ARG A 57 -10.20 -20.89 -4.88
C ARG A 57 -11.38 -20.12 -4.31
N ASP A 58 -12.20 -19.55 -5.19
CA ASP A 58 -13.50 -18.99 -4.80
C ASP A 58 -14.54 -20.08 -4.49
N ALA A 59 -15.74 -19.66 -4.08
CA ALA A 59 -16.86 -20.56 -3.80
C ALA A 59 -17.31 -21.38 -5.03
N ALA A 60 -16.98 -20.96 -6.24
CA ALA A 60 -17.26 -21.68 -7.49
C ALA A 60 -16.10 -22.63 -7.90
N GLY A 61 -15.03 -22.69 -7.12
CA GLY A 61 -13.86 -23.54 -7.37
C GLY A 61 -12.85 -22.95 -8.38
N LYS A 62 -13.04 -21.71 -8.84
CA LYS A 62 -12.09 -21.02 -9.72
C LYS A 62 -10.86 -20.63 -8.92
N VAL A 63 -9.68 -20.92 -9.46
CA VAL A 63 -8.40 -20.50 -8.83
C VAL A 63 -8.30 -18.98 -8.91
N MET A 64 -8.11 -18.36 -7.75
CA MET A 64 -7.96 -16.92 -7.57
C MET A 64 -6.52 -16.51 -7.31
N ALA A 65 -5.78 -17.33 -6.57
CA ALA A 65 -4.37 -17.13 -6.27
C ALA A 65 -3.65 -18.49 -6.27
N PRO A 66 -2.35 -18.52 -6.65
CA PRO A 66 -1.56 -19.73 -6.63
C PRO A 66 -1.40 -20.29 -5.21
N ASP A 67 -0.96 -21.54 -5.12
CA ASP A 67 -0.52 -22.10 -3.83
C ASP A 67 0.74 -21.34 -3.38
N PRO A 68 0.77 -20.72 -2.18
CA PRO A 68 1.94 -20.02 -1.69
C PRO A 68 3.23 -20.86 -1.74
N ALA A 69 3.13 -22.19 -1.57
CA ALA A 69 4.27 -23.09 -1.63
C ALA A 69 4.89 -23.24 -3.04
N THR A 70 4.20 -22.77 -4.09
CA THR A 70 4.69 -22.78 -5.48
C THR A 70 5.34 -21.47 -5.91
N LEU A 71 5.29 -20.45 -5.05
CA LEU A 71 5.84 -19.11 -5.31
C LEU A 71 7.26 -18.97 -4.75
N PRO A 72 8.02 -17.94 -5.18
CA PRO A 72 9.31 -17.62 -4.56
C PRO A 72 9.15 -17.47 -3.04
N PRO A 73 9.91 -18.22 -2.22
CA PRO A 73 9.64 -18.34 -0.79
C PRO A 73 9.90 -17.04 -0.01
N ASP A 74 10.78 -16.17 -0.52
CA ASP A 74 11.22 -14.93 0.13
C ASP A 74 10.46 -13.68 -0.34
N GLU A 75 9.52 -13.84 -1.27
CA GLU A 75 8.58 -12.80 -1.70
C GLU A 75 7.25 -12.97 -0.95
N LEU A 76 6.33 -12.02 -1.07
CA LEU A 76 4.97 -12.17 -0.55
C LEU A 76 3.95 -11.86 -1.65
N ASP A 77 3.17 -12.86 -2.04
CA ASP A 77 2.01 -12.64 -2.89
C ASP A 77 0.84 -12.12 -2.05
N PHE A 78 0.43 -10.87 -2.30
CA PHE A 78 -0.59 -10.23 -1.48
C PHE A 78 -1.96 -10.89 -1.61
N PHE A 79 -2.34 -11.35 -2.81
CA PHE A 79 -3.60 -12.08 -2.99
C PHE A 79 -3.55 -13.48 -2.35
N GLY A 80 -2.38 -14.13 -2.36
CA GLY A 80 -2.09 -15.34 -1.61
C GLY A 80 -2.30 -15.18 -0.11
N LEU A 81 -1.90 -14.04 0.47
CA LEU A 81 -2.20 -13.68 1.86
C LEU A 81 -3.69 -13.34 2.07
N TRP A 82 -4.23 -12.40 1.29
CA TRP A 82 -5.56 -11.84 1.52
C TRP A 82 -6.71 -12.81 1.24
N LEU A 83 -6.49 -13.79 0.35
CA LEU A 83 -7.48 -14.82 0.03
C LEU A 83 -7.19 -16.15 0.73
N HIS A 84 -6.13 -16.23 1.55
CA HIS A 84 -5.75 -17.47 2.22
C HIS A 84 -6.95 -18.03 3.01
N PRO A 85 -7.32 -19.32 2.87
CA PRO A 85 -8.51 -19.88 3.52
C PRO A 85 -8.44 -19.86 5.06
N ALA A 86 -7.23 -19.77 5.61
CA ALA A 86 -6.98 -19.60 7.03
C ALA A 86 -6.67 -18.15 7.43
N LEU A 87 -7.02 -17.15 6.62
CA LEU A 87 -6.77 -15.75 6.97
C LEU A 87 -7.59 -15.36 8.20
N LEU A 88 -6.89 -14.88 9.24
CA LEU A 88 -7.52 -14.27 10.41
C LEU A 88 -7.55 -12.74 10.32
N PHE A 89 -6.43 -12.13 9.92
CA PHE A 89 -6.30 -10.68 9.91
C PHE A 89 -5.26 -10.25 8.88
N ALA A 90 -5.63 -9.36 7.97
CA ALA A 90 -4.66 -8.74 7.08
C ALA A 90 -4.85 -7.22 6.97
N GLN A 91 -3.82 -6.55 6.48
CA GLN A 91 -3.88 -5.16 6.07
C GLN A 91 -3.80 -5.05 4.54
N THR A 92 -4.61 -4.18 3.97
CA THR A 92 -4.61 -3.84 2.54
C THR A 92 -5.05 -2.38 2.36
N CYS A 93 -4.73 -1.77 1.22
CA CYS A 93 -5.26 -0.46 0.87
C CYS A 93 -6.67 -0.59 0.25
N TRP A 94 -7.35 0.54 0.04
CA TRP A 94 -8.70 0.53 -0.55
C TRP A 94 -8.74 0.09 -2.02
N GLY A 95 -7.60 0.14 -2.73
CA GLY A 95 -7.56 -0.19 -4.16
C GLY A 95 -7.89 -1.66 -4.44
N PRO A 96 -7.18 -2.65 -3.84
CA PRO A 96 -7.56 -4.05 -3.96
C PRO A 96 -8.99 -4.33 -3.47
N MET A 97 -9.42 -3.65 -2.40
CA MET A 97 -10.79 -3.77 -1.87
C MET A 97 -11.83 -3.42 -2.94
N GLU A 98 -11.68 -2.26 -3.60
CA GLU A 98 -12.58 -1.80 -4.67
C GLU A 98 -12.45 -2.65 -5.94
N LEU A 99 -11.27 -3.20 -6.22
CA LEU A 99 -10.99 -4.06 -7.37
C LEU A 99 -11.37 -5.54 -7.16
N GLY A 100 -12.22 -5.81 -6.18
CA GLY A 100 -12.91 -7.10 -6.01
C GLY A 100 -12.58 -7.84 -4.72
N LEU A 101 -11.50 -7.50 -4.02
CA LEU A 101 -11.12 -8.17 -2.77
C LEU A 101 -12.23 -8.08 -1.70
N ALA A 102 -12.98 -6.98 -1.67
CA ALA A 102 -14.07 -6.76 -0.72
C ALA A 102 -15.20 -7.82 -0.80
N THR A 103 -15.27 -8.60 -1.88
CA THR A 103 -16.23 -9.71 -2.00
C THR A 103 -15.78 -10.99 -1.27
N HIS A 104 -14.51 -11.06 -0.88
CA HIS A 104 -13.88 -12.23 -0.27
C HIS A 104 -13.46 -12.02 1.18
N VAL A 105 -13.29 -10.76 1.61
CA VAL A 105 -12.85 -10.41 2.96
C VAL A 105 -13.81 -9.42 3.62
N GLN A 106 -13.75 -9.35 4.94
CA GLN A 106 -14.54 -8.39 5.72
C GLN A 106 -13.62 -7.29 6.26
N LEU A 107 -14.01 -6.03 6.06
CA LEU A 107 -13.37 -4.90 6.73
C LEU A 107 -13.67 -4.95 8.23
N VAL A 108 -12.63 -5.06 9.05
CA VAL A 108 -12.74 -5.12 10.53
C VAL A 108 -12.31 -3.82 11.21
N GLY A 109 -11.66 -2.91 10.49
CA GLY A 109 -11.23 -1.61 11.00
C GLY A 109 -10.32 -0.88 10.03
N GLN A 110 -10.15 0.42 10.26
CA GLN A 110 -9.30 1.30 9.47
C GLN A 110 -8.38 2.09 10.41
N PRO A 111 -7.08 2.20 10.11
CA PRO A 111 -6.19 3.04 10.89
C PRO A 111 -6.58 4.51 10.74
N ARG A 112 -6.25 5.29 11.77
CA ARG A 112 -6.32 6.74 11.70
C ARG A 112 -5.02 7.31 11.12
N TYR A 113 -5.13 8.35 10.33
CA TYR A 113 -4.04 9.04 9.65
C TYR A 113 -3.71 10.41 10.24
N ASP A 114 -4.39 10.85 11.32
CA ASP A 114 -4.23 12.20 11.91
C ASP A 114 -2.78 12.56 12.31
N ALA A 115 -1.91 11.56 12.47
CA ALA A 115 -0.49 11.76 12.81
C ALA A 115 0.36 12.21 11.61
N PHE A 116 -0.18 12.21 10.39
CA PHE A 116 0.54 12.48 9.16
C PHE A 116 -0.08 13.67 8.44
N GLU A 117 0.76 14.49 7.79
CA GLU A 117 0.28 15.57 6.94
C GLU A 117 -0.59 15.01 5.81
N GLY A 118 -1.75 15.63 5.59
CA GLY A 118 -2.78 15.12 4.67
C GLY A 118 -3.66 14.01 5.25
N GLY A 119 -3.50 13.64 6.52
CA GLY A 119 -4.39 12.71 7.22
C GLY A 119 -5.51 13.42 7.99
N GLN A 120 -6.72 12.87 7.92
CA GLN A 120 -7.89 13.35 8.67
C GLN A 120 -8.78 12.17 9.09
N GLY A 121 -8.71 11.78 10.36
CA GLY A 121 -9.41 10.58 10.83
C GLY A 121 -8.97 9.34 10.04
N GLU A 122 -9.91 8.61 9.47
CA GLU A 122 -9.66 7.46 8.59
C GLU A 122 -9.23 7.82 7.16
N PHE A 123 -9.38 9.09 6.74
CA PHE A 123 -9.05 9.56 5.41
C PHE A 123 -7.60 10.04 5.31
N TYR A 124 -7.05 9.98 4.11
CA TYR A 124 -5.74 10.56 3.81
C TYR A 124 -5.68 11.08 2.36
N SER A 125 -4.79 12.04 2.13
CA SER A 125 -4.35 12.49 0.81
C SER A 125 -2.98 11.92 0.46
N SER A 126 -2.74 11.66 -0.83
CA SER A 126 -1.40 11.35 -1.33
C SER A 126 -0.58 12.63 -1.46
N ALA A 127 0.70 12.56 -1.10
CA ALA A 127 1.67 13.57 -1.49
C ALA A 127 2.07 13.34 -2.95
N LEU A 128 1.94 14.37 -3.79
CA LEU A 128 2.57 14.41 -5.10
C LEU A 128 4.00 14.88 -4.91
N VAL A 129 4.96 14.00 -5.15
CA VAL A 129 6.38 14.26 -4.88
C VAL A 129 7.16 14.33 -6.18
N MET A 130 8.12 15.25 -6.25
CA MET A 130 8.99 15.49 -7.41
C MET A 130 10.43 15.68 -6.95
N ARG A 131 11.40 15.75 -7.88
CA ARG A 131 12.78 16.10 -7.50
C ARG A 131 12.80 17.48 -6.83
N ALA A 132 13.57 17.60 -5.76
CA ALA A 132 13.72 18.84 -5.01
C ALA A 132 14.10 20.02 -5.93
N GLY A 133 13.33 21.09 -5.86
CA GLY A 133 13.54 22.31 -6.64
C GLY A 133 12.86 22.35 -8.01
N GLU A 134 12.22 21.26 -8.46
CA GLU A 134 11.45 21.26 -9.72
C GLU A 134 10.05 21.86 -9.58
N ALA A 135 9.51 21.92 -8.36
CA ALA A 135 8.21 22.49 -8.06
C ALA A 135 8.21 23.17 -6.67
N PRO A 136 7.31 24.14 -6.41
CA PRO A 136 7.11 24.68 -5.07
C PRO A 136 6.58 23.61 -4.12
N THR A 137 7.18 23.49 -2.93
CA THR A 137 6.62 22.69 -1.84
C THR A 137 5.38 23.37 -1.29
N VAL A 138 4.26 22.66 -1.27
CA VAL A 138 2.98 23.12 -0.73
C VAL A 138 2.48 22.13 0.31
N GLY A 139 1.85 22.65 1.36
CA GLY A 139 1.22 21.81 2.38
C GLY A 139 -0.10 21.24 1.89
N SER A 140 -0.54 20.14 2.51
CA SER A 140 -1.84 19.54 2.20
C SER A 140 -3.01 20.52 2.51
N PRO A 141 -4.00 20.67 1.61
CA PRO A 141 -5.18 21.49 1.87
C PRO A 141 -6.00 21.00 3.07
N SER A 142 -6.41 21.91 3.94
CA SER A 142 -7.13 21.57 5.18
C SER A 142 -8.57 21.07 4.98
N ASP A 143 -9.13 21.28 3.80
CA ASP A 143 -10.49 20.86 3.42
C ASP A 143 -10.51 19.51 2.67
N GLY A 144 -9.34 18.89 2.49
CA GLY A 144 -9.21 17.62 1.78
C GLY A 144 -9.37 17.71 0.26
N SER A 145 -9.45 18.92 -0.31
CA SER A 145 -9.52 19.08 -1.76
C SER A 145 -8.18 18.72 -2.43
N PRO A 146 -8.22 18.14 -3.65
CA PRO A 146 -6.98 17.85 -4.37
C PRO A 146 -6.34 19.15 -4.87
N LEU A 147 -5.02 19.28 -4.64
CA LEU A 147 -4.20 20.36 -5.18
C LEU A 147 -3.23 19.77 -6.21
N ILE A 148 -3.61 19.78 -7.48
CA ILE A 148 -2.85 19.16 -8.57
C ILE A 148 -2.28 20.26 -9.48
N PRO A 149 -0.95 20.46 -9.52
CA PRO A 149 -0.34 21.49 -10.36
C PRO A 149 -0.20 21.02 -11.82
N LEU A 150 -1.30 20.99 -12.57
CA LEU A 150 -1.37 20.45 -13.94
C LEU A 150 -0.24 20.96 -14.87
N ASP A 151 0.06 22.26 -14.82
CA ASP A 151 1.11 22.87 -15.65
C ASP A 151 2.52 22.33 -15.34
N VAL A 152 2.77 21.89 -14.11
CA VAL A 152 4.04 21.32 -13.66
C VAL A 152 4.11 19.82 -14.01
N LEU A 153 2.98 19.14 -13.94
CA LEU A 153 2.88 17.69 -14.16
C LEU A 153 2.84 17.29 -15.63
N ARG A 154 2.46 18.20 -16.52
CA ARG A 154 2.32 17.90 -17.95
C ARG A 154 3.65 17.45 -18.56
N ASP A 155 3.57 16.45 -19.43
CA ASP A 155 4.68 15.82 -20.15
C ASP A 155 5.74 15.16 -19.25
N LYS A 156 5.47 14.97 -17.96
CA LYS A 156 6.35 14.26 -17.03
C LYS A 156 6.21 12.74 -17.10
N HIS A 157 7.24 12.03 -16.63
CA HIS A 157 7.19 10.60 -16.35
C HIS A 157 6.62 10.36 -14.94
N PHE A 158 5.38 9.85 -14.88
CA PHE A 158 4.71 9.50 -13.64
C PHE A 158 4.95 8.05 -13.24
N THR A 159 5.48 7.82 -12.05
CA THR A 159 5.69 6.48 -11.49
C THR A 159 4.76 6.21 -10.30
N PHE A 160 4.28 4.98 -10.18
CA PHE A 160 3.35 4.55 -9.14
C PHE A 160 3.68 3.14 -8.68
N ASN A 161 3.23 2.73 -7.49
CA ASN A 161 3.64 1.45 -6.92
C ASN A 161 3.06 0.24 -7.66
N SER A 162 1.77 0.23 -7.93
CA SER A 162 1.08 -0.86 -8.63
C SER A 162 -0.25 -0.36 -9.19
N LEU A 163 -0.78 -1.03 -10.21
CA LEU A 163 -2.05 -0.66 -10.85
C LEU A 163 -3.27 -0.70 -9.91
N ASP A 164 -3.21 -1.51 -8.85
CA ASP A 164 -4.26 -1.62 -7.83
C ASP A 164 -4.08 -0.65 -6.67
N SER A 165 -3.15 0.31 -6.75
CA SER A 165 -2.88 1.24 -5.67
C SER A 165 -3.90 2.37 -5.57
N MET A 166 -4.59 2.46 -4.42
CA MET A 166 -5.47 3.60 -4.14
C MET A 166 -4.71 4.93 -4.17
N SER A 167 -3.64 5.03 -3.38
CA SER A 167 -2.81 6.23 -3.23
C SER A 167 -1.95 6.53 -4.46
N GLY A 168 -1.45 5.47 -5.11
CA GLY A 168 -0.44 5.59 -6.16
C GLY A 168 -0.99 5.91 -7.53
N ILE A 169 -2.19 5.44 -7.90
CA ILE A 169 -2.73 5.65 -9.25
C ILE A 169 -4.24 5.84 -9.31
N ILE A 170 -5.04 5.12 -8.52
CA ILE A 170 -6.50 5.18 -8.61
C ILE A 170 -7.03 6.56 -8.17
N ALA A 171 -6.63 7.05 -6.99
CA ALA A 171 -7.05 8.37 -6.52
C ALA A 171 -6.52 9.51 -7.42
N PRO A 172 -5.22 9.54 -7.81
CA PRO A 172 -4.74 10.51 -8.80
C PRO A 172 -5.52 10.50 -10.12
N THR A 173 -5.91 9.32 -10.61
CA THR A 173 -6.75 9.21 -11.84
C THR A 173 -8.09 9.89 -11.63
N ARG A 174 -8.78 9.61 -10.52
CA ARG A 174 -10.08 10.20 -10.19
C ARG A 174 -10.01 11.72 -10.01
N ASP A 175 -8.95 12.21 -9.36
CA ASP A 175 -8.76 13.64 -9.15
C ASP A 175 -8.48 14.36 -10.49
N LEU A 176 -7.71 13.75 -11.40
CA LEU A 176 -7.51 14.28 -12.76
C LEU A 176 -8.82 14.28 -13.57
N GLU A 177 -9.58 13.19 -13.53
CA GLU A 177 -10.89 13.10 -14.20
C GLU A 177 -11.86 14.18 -13.70
N ALA A 178 -11.87 14.45 -12.39
CA ALA A 178 -12.68 15.52 -11.81
C ALA A 178 -12.27 16.93 -12.28
N LEU A 179 -11.02 17.10 -12.71
CA LEU A 179 -10.49 18.32 -13.34
C LEU A 179 -10.69 18.37 -14.86
N GLY A 180 -11.31 17.34 -15.45
CA GLY A 180 -11.50 17.22 -16.91
C GLY A 180 -10.24 16.77 -17.66
N GLU A 181 -9.26 16.22 -16.95
CA GLU A 181 -8.01 15.69 -17.48
C GLU A 181 -8.00 14.15 -17.36
N SER A 182 -6.92 13.53 -17.83
CA SER A 182 -6.65 12.10 -17.63
C SER A 182 -5.18 11.88 -17.29
N LEU A 183 -4.79 10.64 -17.04
CA LEU A 183 -3.37 10.28 -16.93
C LEU A 183 -2.55 10.54 -18.22
N ASP A 184 -3.19 10.96 -19.32
CA ASP A 184 -2.52 11.31 -20.58
C ASP A 184 -1.87 12.70 -20.54
N ILE A 185 -2.03 13.46 -19.44
CA ILE A 185 -1.17 14.62 -19.19
C ILE A 185 0.30 14.22 -19.04
N PHE A 186 0.58 12.97 -18.67
CA PHE A 186 1.93 12.43 -18.51
C PHE A 186 2.44 11.84 -19.82
N SER A 187 3.71 12.10 -20.15
CA SER A 187 4.33 11.56 -21.38
C SER A 187 4.69 10.08 -21.25
N GLU A 188 4.96 9.61 -20.03
CA GLU A 188 5.31 8.24 -19.71
C GLU A 188 4.76 7.83 -18.34
N ARG A 189 4.48 6.54 -18.17
CA ARG A 189 4.02 5.95 -16.90
C ARG A 189 4.72 4.63 -16.61
N SER A 190 5.13 4.39 -15.37
CA SER A 190 5.80 3.14 -14.96
C SER A 190 5.40 2.65 -13.56
N GLU A 191 5.37 1.32 -13.40
CA GLU A 191 5.21 0.65 -12.11
C GLU A 191 6.56 0.50 -11.40
N SER A 192 6.65 0.97 -10.16
CA SER A 192 7.85 0.90 -9.33
C SER A 192 7.89 -0.30 -8.37
N GLY A 193 6.73 -0.92 -8.12
CA GLY A 193 6.55 -1.99 -7.14
C GLY A 193 6.36 -1.52 -5.70
N GLY A 194 6.48 -0.22 -5.38
CA GLY A 194 6.30 0.27 -4.01
C GLY A 194 6.50 1.77 -3.84
N HIS A 195 5.86 2.37 -2.84
CA HIS A 195 6.02 3.81 -2.57
C HIS A 195 7.48 4.23 -2.34
N ARG A 196 8.26 3.42 -1.58
CA ARG A 196 9.70 3.65 -1.39
C ARG A 196 10.47 3.59 -2.72
N ALA A 197 10.13 2.63 -3.58
CA ALA A 197 10.75 2.47 -4.89
C ALA A 197 10.42 3.63 -5.84
N SER A 198 9.20 4.17 -5.81
CA SER A 198 8.83 5.37 -6.57
C SER A 198 9.69 6.59 -6.18
N ILE A 199 9.93 6.78 -4.87
CA ILE A 199 10.77 7.88 -4.37
C ILE A 199 12.22 7.71 -4.84
N VAL A 200 12.77 6.50 -4.75
CA VAL A 200 14.11 6.18 -5.25
C VAL A 200 14.20 6.42 -6.76
N ALA A 201 13.19 6.01 -7.54
CA ALA A 201 13.16 6.22 -8.99
C ALA A 201 13.22 7.71 -9.36
N ILE A 202 12.53 8.58 -8.61
CA ILE A 202 12.61 10.03 -8.82
C ILE A 202 14.00 10.57 -8.47
N ALA A 203 14.53 10.20 -7.30
CA ALA A 203 15.86 10.63 -6.88
C ALA A 203 16.94 10.25 -7.90
N GLU A 204 16.86 9.04 -8.45
CA GLU A 204 17.75 8.52 -9.49
C GLU A 204 17.51 9.09 -10.90
N GLY A 205 16.43 9.85 -11.11
CA GLY A 205 16.08 10.43 -12.42
C GLY A 205 15.54 9.42 -13.43
N LYS A 206 14.96 8.33 -12.93
CA LYS A 206 14.22 7.35 -13.74
C LYS A 206 12.74 7.71 -13.88
N ALA A 207 12.22 8.60 -13.03
CA ALA A 207 10.89 9.16 -13.09
C ALA A 207 10.92 10.62 -12.60
N ASP A 208 9.85 11.37 -12.84
CA ASP A 208 9.78 12.79 -12.49
C ASP A 208 8.82 13.06 -11.33
N VAL A 209 7.73 12.29 -11.24
CA VAL A 209 6.67 12.48 -10.24
C VAL A 209 6.06 11.17 -9.79
N ALA A 210 5.65 11.10 -8.51
CA ALA A 210 4.88 10.00 -7.96
C ALA A 210 3.82 10.49 -6.96
N ALA A 211 2.76 9.71 -6.80
CA ALA A 211 1.79 9.87 -5.71
C ALA A 211 2.10 8.87 -4.59
N ILE A 212 2.33 9.37 -3.38
CA ILE A 212 2.74 8.58 -2.21
C ILE A 212 1.74 8.77 -1.08
N ASP A 213 1.23 7.69 -0.46
CA ASP A 213 0.34 7.87 0.69
C ASP A 213 1.05 8.59 1.85
N CYS A 214 0.33 9.41 2.59
CA CYS A 214 0.91 10.29 3.62
C CYS A 214 1.79 9.55 4.66
N ARG A 215 1.44 8.32 5.02
CA ARG A 215 2.21 7.54 6.00
C ARG A 215 3.48 6.95 5.38
N SER A 216 3.41 6.43 4.16
CA SER A 216 4.62 6.01 3.44
C SER A 216 5.54 7.20 3.19
N TRP A 217 5.00 8.39 2.90
CA TRP A 217 5.80 9.59 2.75
C TRP A 217 6.51 9.99 4.05
N ALA A 218 5.80 9.97 5.17
CA ALA A 218 6.40 10.23 6.48
C ALA A 218 7.49 9.20 6.84
N ASN A 219 7.27 7.91 6.54
CA ASN A 219 8.28 6.87 6.72
C ASN A 219 9.50 7.09 5.81
N ALA A 220 9.29 7.45 4.54
CA ALA A 220 10.36 7.73 3.59
C ALA A 220 11.24 8.87 4.08
N ARG A 221 10.65 10.00 4.49
CA ARG A 221 11.40 11.13 5.05
C ARG A 221 12.21 10.79 6.29
N ARG A 222 11.86 9.71 7.01
CA ARG A 222 12.57 9.26 8.22
C ARG A 222 13.66 8.23 7.93
N PHE A 223 13.47 7.37 6.93
CA PHE A 223 14.29 6.16 6.76
C PHE A 223 14.88 5.97 5.36
N GLU A 224 14.43 6.73 4.35
CA GLU A 224 14.91 6.62 2.98
C GLU A 224 15.78 7.84 2.61
N PRO A 225 17.12 7.68 2.51
CA PRO A 225 18.01 8.77 2.10
C PRO A 225 17.62 9.42 0.77
N ALA A 226 17.08 8.66 -0.19
CA ALA A 226 16.62 9.21 -1.46
C ALA A 226 15.51 10.27 -1.29
N ALA A 227 14.75 10.24 -0.19
CA ALA A 227 13.72 11.22 0.10
C ALA A 227 14.29 12.63 0.37
N GLU A 228 15.59 12.80 0.63
CA GLU A 228 16.23 14.12 0.74
C GLU A 228 16.31 14.85 -0.61
N ALA A 229 16.31 14.10 -1.72
CA ALA A 229 16.35 14.64 -3.08
C ALA A 229 14.95 14.86 -3.69
N VAL A 230 13.90 14.64 -2.90
CA VAL A 230 12.50 14.63 -3.33
C VAL A 230 11.68 15.53 -2.39
N THR A 231 10.81 16.37 -2.93
CA THR A 231 9.94 17.28 -2.15
C THR A 231 8.51 17.31 -2.65
#